data_AF-A0A8H6GCL0-F1
#
_entry.id   AF-A0A8H6GCL0-F1
#
_cell.length_a   1.000
_cell.length_b   1.000
_cell.length_c   1.000
_cell.angle_alpha   90.00
_cell.angle_beta   90.00
_cell.angle_gamma   90.00
#
_symmetry.space_group_name_H-M   'P 1'
#
loop_
_entity.id
_entity.type
_entity.pdbx_description
1 polymer ?
#
loop_
_entity_poly.entity_id
_entity_poly.type
_entity_poly.pdbx_seq_one_letter_code
_entity_poly.pdbx_strand_id
1 'polypeptide(L)'
;MTYPFLYTDKRDFKEIAEEMIRRDFREPYEWKYFASMFDPHASSLYEMAEAAEVAGELEKASEYYLRAANVWFICRYPAILNDIQRNAWERSRASVLKGLRLRGINMQEVLAPYKHGLEREGSHIPIWICLPEGASKENPVPLVFGIGGLDSWRPEMSCFAGVFQACGLGMIIAEVPGTGDSPALADDPTSPDRQWSSVLDWIDQNEAIDSNKVVGWGISTGGYYATRAAYTHNDRFLGLISHGGAAHHAFDPKWLENIDYREFAHRQVP
;
A
#
# COMPACT_ATOMS: atom_id res chain seq x y z
N MET A 1 17.01 3.74 6.72
CA MET A 1 16.18 2.52 6.73
C MET A 1 15.69 2.24 5.32
N THR A 2 15.37 1.00 5.03
CA THR A 2 14.93 0.51 3.71
C THR A 2 13.40 0.40 3.66
N TYR A 3 12.81 0.66 2.49
CA TYR A 3 11.40 0.34 2.22
C TYR A 3 11.12 -1.16 2.50
N PRO A 4 9.93 -1.54 3.02
CA PRO A 4 8.79 -0.71 3.47
C PRO A 4 8.95 -0.11 4.88
N PHE A 5 10.06 -0.35 5.57
CA PHE A 5 10.32 0.04 6.95
C PHE A 5 10.86 1.48 7.11
N LEU A 6 10.45 2.40 6.23
CA LEU A 6 10.99 3.77 6.20
C LEU A 6 10.66 4.58 7.47
N TYR A 7 9.61 4.21 8.20
CA TYR A 7 9.20 4.82 9.47
C TYR A 7 9.28 3.87 10.67
N THR A 8 10.06 2.80 10.57
CA THR A 8 10.19 1.81 11.66
C THR A 8 11.25 2.24 12.68
N ASP A 9 11.17 1.81 13.93
CA ASP A 9 12.35 1.71 14.77
C ASP A 9 12.60 0.26 15.15
N LYS A 10 13.84 -0.21 15.06
CA LYS A 10 14.18 -1.60 15.44
C LYS A 10 13.78 -1.93 16.88
N ARG A 11 13.71 -0.92 17.77
CA ARG A 11 13.28 -1.05 19.16
C ARG A 11 11.83 -1.46 19.27
N ASP A 12 10.99 -1.07 18.30
CA ASP A 12 9.55 -1.41 18.27
C ASP A 12 9.30 -2.91 18.05
N PHE A 13 10.29 -3.60 17.48
CA PHE A 13 10.21 -5.02 17.15
C PHE A 13 10.99 -5.91 18.13
N LYS A 14 11.77 -5.32 19.04
CA LYS A 14 12.67 -6.09 19.91
C LYS A 14 11.90 -7.06 20.82
N GLU A 15 10.90 -6.55 21.53
CA GLU A 15 10.11 -7.36 22.47
C GLU A 15 9.27 -8.42 21.72
N ILE A 16 8.75 -8.05 20.54
CA ILE A 16 8.04 -8.98 19.65
C ILE A 16 8.97 -10.13 19.21
N ALA A 17 10.18 -9.81 18.77
CA ALA A 17 11.16 -10.81 18.36
C ALA A 17 11.58 -11.72 19.54
N GLU A 18 11.78 -11.15 20.73
CA GLU A 18 12.07 -11.91 21.95
C GLU A 18 10.91 -12.85 22.33
N GLU A 19 9.65 -12.42 22.17
CA GLU A 19 8.46 -13.27 22.34
C GLU A 19 8.45 -14.43 21.34
N MET A 20 8.67 -14.14 20.05
CA MET A 20 8.71 -15.14 18.98
C MET A 20 9.79 -16.19 19.24
N ILE A 21 11.00 -15.75 19.62
CA ILE A 21 12.12 -16.65 19.96
C ILE A 21 11.79 -17.51 21.17
N ARG A 22 11.27 -16.91 22.24
CA ARG A 22 10.95 -17.63 23.49
C ARG A 22 9.93 -18.75 23.27
N ARG A 23 9.05 -18.58 22.29
CA ARG A 23 8.02 -19.55 21.93
C ARG A 23 8.41 -20.52 20.83
N ASP A 24 9.63 -20.45 20.31
CA ASP A 24 10.09 -21.25 19.17
C ASP A 24 9.09 -21.11 17.99
N PHE A 25 8.62 -19.87 17.73
CA PHE A 25 7.57 -19.62 16.75
C PHE A 25 8.10 -19.87 15.34
N ARG A 26 7.60 -20.93 14.70
CA ARG A 26 8.03 -21.43 13.39
C ARG A 26 6.85 -22.04 12.63
N GLU A 27 7.09 -22.39 11.38
CA GLU A 27 6.09 -23.08 10.57
C GLU A 27 5.65 -24.44 11.17
N PRO A 28 4.37 -24.82 11.01
CA PRO A 28 3.28 -24.03 10.42
C PRO A 28 2.83 -22.89 11.35
N TYR A 29 2.60 -21.70 10.77
CA TYR A 29 2.25 -20.51 11.56
C TYR A 29 0.77 -20.52 11.97
N GLU A 30 0.52 -20.38 13.27
CA GLU A 30 -0.79 -20.01 13.80
C GLU A 30 -0.99 -18.50 13.62
N TRP A 31 -1.56 -18.07 12.49
CA TRP A 31 -1.64 -16.66 12.08
C TRP A 31 -2.36 -15.74 13.07
N LYS A 32 -3.37 -16.25 13.78
CA LYS A 32 -4.02 -15.47 14.84
C LYS A 32 -3.07 -15.23 16.01
N TYR A 33 -2.26 -16.24 16.34
CA TYR A 33 -1.26 -16.13 17.39
C TYR A 33 -0.10 -15.22 16.97
N PHE A 34 0.36 -15.32 15.71
CA PHE A 34 1.30 -14.38 15.09
C PHE A 34 0.84 -12.93 15.26
N ALA A 35 -0.34 -12.59 14.76
CA ALA A 35 -0.88 -11.24 14.81
C ALA A 35 -1.02 -10.72 16.25
N SER A 36 -1.41 -11.58 17.20
CA SER A 36 -1.57 -11.22 18.61
C SER A 36 -0.27 -10.76 19.29
N MET A 37 0.90 -11.13 18.76
CA MET A 37 2.19 -10.67 19.29
C MET A 37 2.53 -9.23 18.85
N PHE A 38 1.92 -8.70 17.79
CA PHE A 38 2.24 -7.37 17.27
C PHE A 38 1.26 -6.28 17.73
N ASP A 39 -0.04 -6.59 17.74
CA ASP A 39 -1.10 -5.61 18.00
C ASP A 39 -0.95 -4.82 19.32
N PRO A 40 -0.55 -5.44 20.46
CA PRO A 40 -0.34 -4.69 21.70
C PRO A 40 0.78 -3.64 21.59
N HIS A 41 1.89 -3.97 20.92
CA HIS A 41 3.01 -3.04 20.75
C HIS A 41 2.65 -1.88 19.82
N ALA A 42 1.95 -2.19 18.71
CA ALA A 42 1.43 -1.16 17.81
C ALA A 42 0.43 -0.22 18.52
N SER A 43 -0.44 -0.79 19.37
CA SER A 43 -1.39 -0.02 20.18
C SER A 43 -0.69 0.92 21.14
N SER A 44 0.35 0.45 21.84
CA SER A 44 1.13 1.29 22.75
C SER A 44 1.81 2.46 22.03
N LEU A 45 2.39 2.23 20.84
CA LEU A 45 2.97 3.29 20.02
C LEU A 45 1.91 4.32 19.59
N TYR A 46 0.69 3.87 19.26
CA TYR A 46 -0.40 4.76 18.90
C TYR A 46 -0.87 5.60 20.09
N GLU A 47 -0.98 5.04 21.29
CA GLU A 47 -1.28 5.79 22.52
C GLU A 47 -0.20 6.84 22.82
N MET A 48 1.08 6.51 22.61
CA MET A 48 2.18 7.48 22.71
C MET A 48 2.05 8.61 21.68
N ALA A 49 1.58 8.29 20.47
CA ALA A 49 1.32 9.28 19.43
C ALA A 49 0.18 10.23 19.83
N GLU A 50 -0.92 9.69 20.37
CA GLU A 50 -2.05 10.48 20.87
C GLU A 50 -1.63 11.40 22.02
N ALA A 51 -0.86 10.89 22.98
CA ALA A 51 -0.35 11.70 24.08
C ALA A 51 0.56 12.84 23.59
N ALA A 52 1.44 12.57 22.61
CA ALA A 52 2.29 13.59 22.00
C ALA A 52 1.48 14.63 21.22
N GLU A 53 0.43 14.22 20.50
CA GLU A 53 -0.44 15.13 19.76
C GLU A 53 -1.20 16.07 20.70
N VAL A 54 -1.77 15.52 21.79
CA VAL A 54 -2.44 16.31 22.84
C VAL A 54 -1.48 17.31 23.50
N ALA A 55 -0.20 16.94 23.65
CA ALA A 55 0.84 17.81 24.17
C ALA A 55 1.35 18.87 23.17
N GLY A 56 0.89 18.84 21.90
CA GLY A 56 1.36 19.74 20.84
C GLY A 56 2.71 19.35 20.23
N GLU A 57 3.24 18.18 20.56
CA GLU A 57 4.51 17.65 20.07
C GLU A 57 4.31 16.98 18.68
N LEU A 58 3.89 17.76 17.67
CA LEU A 58 3.35 17.23 16.40
C LEU A 58 4.33 16.33 15.63
N GLU A 59 5.62 16.67 15.61
CA GLU A 59 6.65 15.87 14.93
C GLU A 59 6.80 14.49 15.58
N LYS A 60 6.78 14.45 16.91
CA LYS A 60 6.85 13.22 17.71
C LYS A 60 5.57 12.40 17.56
N ALA A 61 4.40 13.05 17.60
CA ALA A 61 3.12 12.39 17.35
C ALA A 61 3.10 11.74 15.96
N SER A 62 3.53 12.48 14.94
CA SER A 62 3.69 11.99 13.59
C SER A 62 4.61 10.77 13.50
N GLU A 63 5.78 10.82 14.16
CA GLU A 63 6.71 9.69 14.20
C GLU A 63 6.06 8.44 14.80
N TYR A 64 5.42 8.56 15.97
CA TYR A 64 4.80 7.43 16.64
C TYR A 64 3.58 6.86 15.88
N TYR A 65 2.78 7.68 15.22
CA TYR A 65 1.70 7.19 14.35
C TYR A 65 2.25 6.34 13.19
N LEU A 66 3.34 6.77 12.54
CA LEU A 66 3.89 6.00 11.43
C LEU A 66 4.62 4.74 11.91
N ARG A 67 5.26 4.78 13.09
CA ARG A 67 5.84 3.59 13.72
C ARG A 67 4.78 2.56 14.10
N ALA A 68 3.68 2.99 14.72
CA ALA A 68 2.54 2.14 15.04
C ALA A 68 1.97 1.47 13.78
N ALA A 69 1.79 2.25 12.71
CA ALA A 69 1.34 1.73 11.43
C ALA A 69 2.27 0.64 10.86
N ASN A 70 3.59 0.82 10.97
CA ASN A 70 4.55 -0.18 10.48
C ASN A 70 4.55 -1.47 11.31
N VAL A 71 4.26 -1.40 12.61
CA VAL A 71 4.07 -2.61 13.43
C VAL A 71 2.76 -3.31 13.04
N TRP A 72 1.67 -2.57 12.80
CA TRP A 72 0.43 -3.15 12.28
C TRP A 72 0.55 -3.71 10.86
N PHE A 73 1.39 -3.12 10.00
CA PHE A 73 1.72 -3.69 8.70
C PHE A 73 2.26 -5.12 8.85
N ILE A 74 3.21 -5.34 9.75
CA ILE A 74 3.74 -6.68 10.00
C ILE A 74 2.72 -7.57 10.71
N CYS A 75 1.90 -7.03 11.60
CA CYS A 75 0.76 -7.75 12.18
C CYS A 75 -0.16 -8.33 11.07
N ARG A 76 -0.46 -7.53 10.04
CA ARG A 76 -1.28 -7.91 8.88
C ARG A 76 -0.60 -8.89 7.93
N TYR A 77 0.73 -8.96 7.90
CA TYR A 77 1.47 -9.77 6.94
C TYR A 77 1.13 -11.28 7.06
N PRO A 78 1.11 -12.05 5.95
CA PRO A 78 1.22 -11.64 4.55
C PRO A 78 -0.10 -11.12 3.95
N ALA A 79 -1.22 -11.46 4.57
CA ALA A 79 -2.58 -11.15 4.11
C ALA A 79 -3.54 -11.08 5.31
N ILE A 80 -4.76 -10.59 5.07
CA ILE A 80 -5.81 -10.53 6.10
C ILE A 80 -6.46 -11.92 6.25
N LEU A 81 -5.97 -12.74 7.18
CA LEU A 81 -6.46 -14.11 7.39
C LEU A 81 -7.39 -14.26 8.60
N ASN A 82 -7.37 -13.28 9.51
CA ASN A 82 -8.19 -13.29 10.72
C ASN A 82 -8.55 -11.86 11.18
N ASP A 83 -9.43 -11.76 12.18
CA ASP A 83 -9.96 -10.49 12.67
C ASP A 83 -8.89 -9.55 13.27
N ILE A 84 -7.82 -10.09 13.87
CA ILE A 84 -6.71 -9.27 14.41
C ILE A 84 -5.97 -8.61 13.24
N GLN A 85 -5.69 -9.38 12.17
CA GLN A 85 -5.05 -8.84 10.97
C GLN A 85 -5.94 -7.85 10.22
N ARG A 86 -7.26 -8.08 10.22
CA ARG A 86 -8.24 -7.11 9.68
C ARG A 86 -8.23 -5.82 10.49
N ASN A 87 -8.22 -5.90 11.83
CA ASN A 87 -8.12 -4.72 12.67
C ASN A 87 -6.78 -3.99 12.47
N ALA A 88 -5.68 -4.72 12.36
CA ALA A 88 -4.36 -4.15 12.06
C ALA A 88 -4.35 -3.42 10.70
N TRP A 89 -5.00 -3.97 9.67
CA TRP A 89 -5.19 -3.28 8.41
C TRP A 89 -5.87 -1.92 8.59
N GLU A 90 -7.05 -1.91 9.21
CA GLU A 90 -7.81 -0.67 9.45
C GLU A 90 -7.01 0.37 10.24
N ARG A 91 -6.36 -0.06 11.32
CA ARG A 91 -5.56 0.83 12.19
C ARG A 91 -4.31 1.34 11.49
N SER A 92 -3.64 0.50 10.70
CA SER A 92 -2.47 0.93 9.91
C SER A 92 -2.83 2.05 8.95
N ARG A 93 -3.94 1.92 8.20
CA ARG A 93 -4.42 2.95 7.28
C ARG A 93 -4.68 4.28 7.97
N ALA A 94 -5.51 4.25 9.01
CA ALA A 94 -5.87 5.45 9.76
C ALA A 94 -4.64 6.14 10.36
N SER A 95 -3.72 5.34 10.92
CA SER A 95 -2.49 5.85 11.55
C SER A 95 -1.52 6.43 10.52
N VAL A 96 -1.37 5.84 9.34
CA VAL A 96 -0.53 6.42 8.28
C VAL A 96 -1.06 7.76 7.81
N LEU A 97 -2.35 7.85 7.49
CA LEU A 97 -2.97 9.10 7.03
C LEU A 97 -2.82 10.21 8.08
N LYS A 98 -3.02 9.88 9.36
CA LYS A 98 -2.85 10.82 10.47
C LYS A 98 -1.39 11.25 10.63
N GLY A 99 -0.47 10.29 10.66
CA GLY A 99 0.97 10.54 10.78
C GLY A 99 1.52 11.41 9.66
N LEU A 100 1.17 11.12 8.39
CA LEU A 100 1.57 11.92 7.24
C LEU A 100 1.02 13.34 7.29
N ARG A 101 -0.25 13.51 7.67
CA ARG A 101 -0.87 14.83 7.78
C ARG A 101 -0.15 15.73 8.78
N LEU A 102 0.23 15.19 9.94
CA LEU A 102 0.94 15.94 10.99
C LEU A 102 2.31 16.47 10.58
N ARG A 103 2.89 15.96 9.48
CA ARG A 103 4.16 16.45 8.90
C ARG A 103 3.99 17.19 7.58
N GLY A 104 2.78 17.67 7.27
CA GLY A 104 2.51 18.46 6.07
C GLY A 104 2.35 17.66 4.77
N ILE A 105 2.25 16.33 4.86
CA ILE A 105 1.99 15.46 3.71
C ILE A 105 0.49 15.15 3.71
N ASN A 106 -0.28 15.89 2.92
CA ASN A 106 -1.73 15.75 2.86
C ASN A 106 -2.14 14.57 1.95
N MET A 107 -1.83 13.36 2.38
CA MET A 107 -2.34 12.13 1.77
C MET A 107 -3.82 11.94 2.17
N GLN A 108 -4.66 11.61 1.20
CA GLN A 108 -6.11 11.48 1.39
C GLN A 108 -6.63 10.23 0.69
N GLU A 109 -7.65 9.59 1.27
CA GLU A 109 -8.39 8.55 0.59
C GLU A 109 -9.50 9.15 -0.26
N VAL A 110 -9.62 8.68 -1.49
CA VAL A 110 -10.72 8.99 -2.41
C VAL A 110 -11.31 7.69 -2.91
N LEU A 111 -12.64 7.64 -2.98
CA LEU A 111 -13.38 6.55 -3.61
C LEU A 111 -13.62 6.89 -5.08
N ALA A 112 -12.71 6.47 -5.96
CA ALA A 112 -12.85 6.69 -7.40
C ALA A 112 -13.97 5.80 -7.96
N PRO A 113 -14.90 6.29 -8.80
CA PRO A 113 -15.95 5.46 -9.35
C PRO A 113 -15.39 4.29 -10.18
N TYR A 114 -15.82 3.06 -9.92
CA TYR A 114 -15.42 1.88 -10.69
C TYR A 114 -16.24 1.77 -11.99
N LYS A 115 -16.12 2.77 -12.88
CA LYS A 115 -16.95 2.94 -14.09
C LYS A 115 -16.96 1.73 -15.02
N HIS A 116 -15.83 1.05 -15.13
CA HIS A 116 -15.66 -0.13 -15.99
C HIS A 116 -15.81 -1.44 -15.21
N GLY A 117 -16.19 -1.39 -13.93
CA GLY A 117 -16.38 -2.59 -13.11
C GLY A 117 -17.61 -3.41 -13.52
N LEU A 118 -17.60 -4.69 -13.16
CA LEU A 118 -18.76 -5.57 -13.30
C LEU A 118 -19.78 -5.31 -12.20
N GLU A 119 -21.05 -5.66 -12.44
CA GLU A 119 -22.12 -5.52 -11.42
C GLU A 119 -21.83 -6.28 -10.12
N ARG A 120 -21.06 -7.38 -10.20
CA ARG A 120 -20.63 -8.17 -9.05
C ARG A 120 -19.39 -7.62 -8.31
N GLU A 121 -18.75 -6.59 -8.85
CA GLU A 121 -17.62 -5.89 -8.22
C GLU A 121 -18.14 -4.72 -7.36
N GLY A 122 -17.28 -4.15 -6.52
CA GLY A 122 -17.60 -2.94 -5.78
C GLY A 122 -17.84 -1.74 -6.73
N SER A 123 -18.63 -0.75 -6.29
CA SER A 123 -18.93 0.43 -7.11
C SER A 123 -17.82 1.49 -7.14
N HIS A 124 -16.84 1.40 -6.24
CA HIS A 124 -15.76 2.36 -6.10
C HIS A 124 -14.42 1.66 -5.84
N ILE A 125 -13.35 2.26 -6.34
CA ILE A 125 -11.96 1.87 -6.12
C ILE A 125 -11.38 2.84 -5.09
N PRO A 126 -11.02 2.36 -3.89
CA PRO A 126 -10.29 3.17 -2.93
C PRO A 126 -8.89 3.49 -3.48
N ILE A 127 -8.58 4.78 -3.63
CA ILE A 127 -7.25 5.27 -4.00
C ILE A 127 -6.75 6.22 -2.93
N TRP A 128 -5.44 6.30 -2.76
CA TRP A 128 -4.82 7.34 -1.94
C TRP A 128 -4.15 8.36 -2.84
N ILE A 129 -4.37 9.65 -2.57
CA ILE A 129 -3.85 10.76 -3.35
C ILE A 129 -3.14 11.78 -2.46
N CYS A 130 -1.98 12.25 -2.92
CA CYS A 130 -1.29 13.39 -2.36
C CYS A 130 -0.82 14.29 -3.51
N LEU A 131 -1.26 15.55 -3.52
CA LEU A 131 -0.83 16.54 -4.50
C LEU A 131 0.05 17.60 -3.82
N PRO A 132 1.02 18.19 -4.54
CA PRO A 132 1.77 19.35 -4.06
C PRO A 132 0.87 20.52 -3.71
N GLU A 133 1.34 21.36 -2.80
CA GLU A 133 0.68 22.61 -2.47
C GLU A 133 0.55 23.50 -3.72
N GLY A 134 -0.63 24.09 -3.93
CA GLY A 134 -0.90 24.92 -5.10
C GLY A 134 -1.24 24.15 -6.38
N ALA A 135 -1.39 22.82 -6.33
CA ALA A 135 -1.98 22.07 -7.44
C ALA A 135 -3.45 22.50 -7.63
N SER A 136 -3.78 22.96 -8.83
CA SER A 136 -5.13 23.43 -9.19
C SER A 136 -5.37 23.29 -10.69
N LYS A 137 -6.58 23.63 -11.15
CA LYS A 137 -6.89 23.71 -12.58
C LYS A 137 -5.93 24.63 -13.35
N GLU A 138 -5.55 25.74 -12.75
CA GLU A 138 -4.64 26.74 -13.35
C GLU A 138 -3.17 26.31 -13.28
N ASN A 139 -2.85 25.38 -12.38
CA ASN A 139 -1.50 24.86 -12.16
C ASN A 139 -1.55 23.32 -11.98
N PRO A 140 -1.91 22.57 -13.04
CA PRO A 140 -2.02 21.12 -12.95
C PRO A 140 -0.63 20.49 -12.81
N VAL A 141 -0.50 19.48 -11.94
CA VAL A 141 0.79 18.85 -11.65
C VAL A 141 0.96 17.49 -12.33
N PRO A 142 2.18 17.10 -12.72
CA PRO A 142 2.48 15.72 -13.12
C PRO A 142 2.21 14.73 -11.98
N LEU A 143 1.96 13.47 -12.33
CA LEU A 143 1.50 12.44 -11.39
C LEU A 143 2.35 11.16 -11.47
N VAL A 144 2.70 10.61 -10.31
CA VAL A 144 3.15 9.23 -10.16
C VAL A 144 1.97 8.35 -9.76
N PHE A 145 1.60 7.40 -10.61
CA PHE A 145 0.61 6.37 -10.31
C PHE A 145 1.33 5.14 -9.73
N GLY A 146 1.35 5.05 -8.40
CA GLY A 146 1.83 3.89 -7.65
C GLY A 146 0.88 2.69 -7.70
N ILE A 147 1.42 1.54 -8.08
CA ILE A 147 0.72 0.25 -8.13
C ILE A 147 1.28 -0.67 -7.05
N GLY A 148 0.42 -1.07 -6.12
CA GLY A 148 0.76 -1.94 -4.98
C GLY A 148 1.29 -3.32 -5.37
N GLY A 149 2.00 -3.97 -4.45
CA GLY A 149 2.40 -5.37 -4.54
C GLY A 149 1.35 -6.32 -3.97
N LEU A 150 1.70 -7.61 -3.80
CA LEU A 150 0.82 -8.59 -3.15
C LEU A 150 0.60 -8.28 -1.67
N ASP A 151 1.66 -7.85 -0.97
CA ASP A 151 1.66 -7.64 0.47
C ASP A 151 1.91 -6.17 0.88
N SER A 152 2.37 -5.33 -0.05
CA SER A 152 2.64 -3.90 0.16
C SER A 152 1.60 -3.04 -0.55
N TRP A 153 0.79 -2.31 0.22
CA TRP A 153 -0.43 -1.64 -0.25
C TRP A 153 -0.31 -0.11 -0.09
N ARG A 154 -1.45 0.60 -0.12
CA ARG A 154 -1.48 2.08 -0.02
C ARG A 154 -0.70 2.64 1.18
N PRO A 155 -0.85 2.13 2.43
CA PRO A 155 -0.10 2.64 3.57
C PRO A 155 1.41 2.53 3.40
N GLU A 156 1.91 1.38 2.96
CA GLU A 156 3.35 1.13 2.87
C GLU A 156 3.99 1.95 1.75
N MET A 157 3.31 2.11 0.61
CA MET A 157 3.81 2.95 -0.50
C MET A 157 3.72 4.45 -0.22
N SER A 158 2.81 4.89 0.65
CA SER A 158 2.60 6.32 0.94
C SER A 158 3.82 7.03 1.55
N CYS A 159 4.80 6.28 2.06
CA CYS A 159 6.06 6.84 2.54
C CYS A 159 6.83 7.65 1.48
N PHE A 160 6.60 7.39 0.19
CA PHE A 160 7.21 8.15 -0.91
C PHE A 160 6.52 9.47 -1.22
N ALA A 161 5.32 9.72 -0.69
CA ALA A 161 4.52 10.90 -1.02
C ALA A 161 5.26 12.20 -0.73
N GLY A 162 5.97 12.30 0.40
CA GLY A 162 6.75 13.49 0.74
C GLY A 162 7.88 13.78 -0.25
N VAL A 163 8.53 12.74 -0.79
CA VAL A 163 9.60 12.90 -1.80
C VAL A 163 9.03 13.40 -3.12
N PHE A 164 7.92 12.83 -3.58
CA PHE A 164 7.25 13.28 -4.80
C PHE A 164 6.69 14.70 -4.66
N GLN A 165 6.06 15.00 -3.52
CA GLN A 165 5.56 16.32 -3.19
C GLN A 165 6.69 17.37 -3.23
N ALA A 166 7.86 17.08 -2.65
CA ALA A 166 9.02 17.97 -2.68
C ALA A 166 9.59 18.19 -4.10
N CYS A 167 9.31 17.26 -5.03
CA CYS A 167 9.69 17.39 -6.44
C CYS A 167 8.60 18.07 -7.29
N GLY A 168 7.51 18.55 -6.69
CA GLY A 168 6.37 19.12 -7.43
C GLY A 168 5.54 18.07 -8.18
N LEU A 169 5.60 16.80 -7.76
CA LEU A 169 4.86 15.68 -8.35
C LEU A 169 3.72 15.27 -7.43
N GLY A 170 2.54 15.00 -8.00
CA GLY A 170 1.47 14.28 -7.32
C GLY A 170 1.77 12.79 -7.21
N MET A 171 1.13 12.12 -6.26
CA MET A 171 1.14 10.67 -6.11
C MET A 171 -0.28 10.15 -5.95
N ILE A 172 -0.65 9.14 -6.73
CA ILE A 172 -1.82 8.29 -6.49
C ILE A 172 -1.32 6.88 -6.22
N ILE A 173 -2.01 6.16 -5.33
CA ILE A 173 -1.71 4.77 -5.02
C ILE A 173 -2.99 3.96 -5.04
N ALA A 174 -2.96 2.81 -5.71
CA ALA A 174 -4.04 1.83 -5.72
C ALA A 174 -3.50 0.41 -5.57
N GLU A 175 -4.23 -0.42 -4.83
CA GLU A 175 -3.99 -1.85 -4.73
C GLU A 175 -4.28 -2.57 -6.05
N VAL A 176 -3.62 -3.71 -6.25
CA VAL A 176 -3.90 -4.62 -7.37
C VAL A 176 -5.11 -5.51 -7.03
N PRO A 177 -5.78 -6.12 -8.02
CA PRO A 177 -6.91 -7.01 -7.75
C PRO A 177 -6.60 -8.12 -6.73
N GLY A 178 -7.54 -8.36 -5.82
CA GLY A 178 -7.37 -9.34 -4.74
C GLY A 178 -6.53 -8.90 -3.54
N THR A 179 -6.08 -7.64 -3.51
CA THR A 179 -5.28 -7.10 -2.39
C THR A 179 -5.94 -5.90 -1.73
N GLY A 180 -5.72 -5.72 -0.43
CA GLY A 180 -6.36 -4.68 0.38
C GLY A 180 -7.87 -4.65 0.17
N ASP A 181 -8.37 -3.46 -0.18
CA ASP A 181 -9.79 -3.20 -0.44
C ASP A 181 -10.05 -2.98 -1.93
N SER A 182 -9.21 -3.53 -2.82
CA SER A 182 -9.48 -3.50 -4.26
C SER A 182 -10.84 -4.17 -4.55
N PRO A 183 -11.75 -3.49 -5.26
CA PRO A 183 -13.06 -4.07 -5.61
C PRO A 183 -12.97 -5.06 -6.78
N ALA A 184 -11.82 -5.12 -7.46
CA ALA A 184 -11.60 -5.90 -8.66
C ALA A 184 -11.41 -7.38 -8.33
N LEU A 185 -12.01 -8.25 -9.13
CA LEU A 185 -11.96 -9.69 -8.91
C LEU A 185 -10.55 -10.24 -9.14
N ALA A 186 -10.02 -10.95 -8.15
CA ALA A 186 -8.70 -11.55 -8.20
C ALA A 186 -8.57 -12.66 -9.26
N ASP A 187 -9.67 -13.35 -9.57
CA ASP A 187 -9.74 -14.50 -10.48
C ASP A 187 -10.11 -14.12 -11.92
N ASP A 188 -10.38 -12.85 -12.19
CA ASP A 188 -10.72 -12.35 -13.52
C ASP A 188 -9.48 -11.69 -14.17
N PRO A 189 -8.92 -12.27 -15.25
CA PRO A 189 -7.72 -11.75 -15.88
C PRO A 189 -7.88 -10.38 -16.55
N THR A 190 -9.11 -9.89 -16.68
CA THR A 190 -9.42 -8.57 -17.26
C THR A 190 -9.78 -7.52 -16.20
N SER A 191 -9.98 -7.91 -14.93
CA SER A 191 -10.29 -6.97 -13.84
C SER A 191 -9.22 -5.90 -13.60
N PRO A 192 -7.90 -6.17 -13.73
CA PRO A 192 -6.90 -5.13 -13.54
C PRO A 192 -7.05 -4.02 -14.59
N ASP A 193 -7.33 -4.39 -15.84
CA ASP A 193 -7.45 -3.40 -16.92
C ASP A 193 -8.68 -2.52 -16.72
N ARG A 194 -9.82 -3.09 -16.32
CA ARG A 194 -11.03 -2.32 -15.96
C ARG A 194 -10.77 -1.39 -14.78
N GLN A 195 -10.02 -1.87 -13.78
CA GLN A 195 -9.66 -1.05 -12.61
C GLN A 195 -8.80 0.14 -13.03
N TRP A 196 -7.75 -0.10 -13.82
CA TRP A 196 -6.87 0.97 -14.30
C TRP A 196 -7.57 1.95 -15.22
N SER A 197 -8.42 1.49 -16.14
CA SER A 197 -9.28 2.36 -16.95
C SER A 197 -10.12 3.29 -16.07
N SER A 198 -10.70 2.78 -14.98
CA SER A 198 -11.55 3.57 -14.09
C SER A 198 -10.77 4.59 -13.25
N VAL A 199 -9.59 4.22 -12.75
CA VAL A 199 -8.71 5.17 -12.04
C VAL A 199 -8.18 6.24 -12.99
N LEU A 200 -7.78 5.87 -14.21
CA LEU A 200 -7.30 6.81 -15.23
C LEU A 200 -8.41 7.76 -15.69
N ASP A 201 -9.65 7.29 -15.84
CA ASP A 201 -10.81 8.14 -16.11
C ASP A 201 -11.12 9.11 -14.96
N TRP A 202 -10.79 8.73 -13.72
CA TRP A 202 -10.89 9.64 -12.58
C TRP A 202 -9.76 10.68 -12.60
N ILE A 203 -8.54 10.27 -12.97
CA ILE A 203 -7.39 11.17 -13.15
C ILE A 203 -7.69 12.23 -14.21
N ASP A 204 -8.24 11.85 -15.36
CA ASP A 204 -8.61 12.78 -16.43
C ASP A 204 -9.63 13.85 -15.99
N GLN A 205 -10.48 13.51 -15.01
CA GLN A 205 -11.52 14.40 -14.49
C GLN A 205 -11.01 15.32 -13.38
N ASN A 206 -9.82 15.04 -12.82
CA ASN A 206 -9.24 15.84 -11.77
C ASN A 206 -8.36 16.95 -12.37
N GLU A 207 -8.92 18.16 -12.47
CA GLU A 207 -8.24 19.29 -13.11
C GLU A 207 -6.96 19.75 -12.42
N ALA A 208 -6.69 19.32 -11.18
CA ALA A 208 -5.42 19.59 -10.50
C ALA A 208 -4.27 18.68 -10.98
N ILE A 209 -4.56 17.67 -11.81
CA ILE A 209 -3.59 16.73 -12.36
C ILE A 209 -3.43 16.98 -13.85
N ASP A 210 -2.18 17.07 -14.32
CA ASP A 210 -1.87 17.06 -15.75
C ASP A 210 -1.93 15.60 -16.24
N SER A 211 -3.07 15.18 -16.80
CA SER A 211 -3.30 13.81 -17.27
C SER A 211 -2.39 13.40 -18.43
N ASN A 212 -1.73 14.35 -19.10
CA ASN A 212 -0.71 14.05 -20.10
C ASN A 212 0.67 13.75 -19.49
N LYS A 213 0.82 13.92 -18.17
CA LYS A 213 2.08 13.73 -17.44
C LYS A 213 1.95 12.72 -16.31
N VAL A 214 1.43 11.54 -16.63
CA VAL A 214 1.31 10.42 -15.69
C VAL A 214 2.42 9.40 -15.93
N VAL A 215 3.17 9.05 -14.89
CA VAL A 215 4.14 7.94 -14.89
C VAL A 215 3.62 6.85 -13.96
N GLY A 216 3.52 5.62 -14.45
CA GLY A 216 3.16 4.47 -13.62
C GLY A 216 4.37 3.87 -12.92
N TRP A 217 4.21 3.46 -11.67
CA TRP A 217 5.27 2.84 -10.88
C TRP A 217 4.71 1.66 -10.08
N GLY A 218 5.05 0.44 -10.51
CA GLY A 218 4.67 -0.78 -9.82
C GLY A 218 5.83 -1.37 -9.02
N ILE A 219 5.57 -1.73 -7.77
CA ILE A 219 6.56 -2.36 -6.88
C ILE A 219 6.24 -3.83 -6.64
N SER A 220 7.26 -4.70 -6.64
CA SER A 220 7.09 -6.15 -6.51
C SER A 220 6.09 -6.67 -7.57
N THR A 221 5.05 -7.42 -7.19
CA THR A 221 3.98 -7.85 -8.11
C THR A 221 3.27 -6.68 -8.80
N GLY A 222 3.27 -5.47 -8.23
CA GLY A 222 2.83 -4.26 -8.92
C GLY A 222 3.59 -3.99 -10.22
N GLY A 223 4.85 -4.43 -10.32
CA GLY A 223 5.65 -4.34 -11.54
C GLY A 223 5.14 -5.22 -12.69
N TYR A 224 4.52 -6.36 -12.39
CA TYR A 224 3.77 -7.14 -13.40
C TYR A 224 2.62 -6.30 -13.96
N TYR A 225 1.84 -5.68 -13.08
CA TYR A 225 0.70 -4.84 -13.47
C TYR A 225 1.12 -3.55 -14.18
N ALA A 226 2.27 -2.96 -13.82
CA ALA A 226 2.88 -1.85 -14.56
C ALA A 226 3.30 -2.28 -15.97
N THR A 227 3.91 -3.46 -16.11
CA THR A 227 4.28 -4.02 -17.41
C THR A 227 3.04 -4.31 -18.27
N ARG A 228 1.97 -4.84 -17.66
CA ARG A 228 0.69 -5.06 -18.34
C ARG A 228 0.06 -3.75 -18.79
N ALA A 229 0.00 -2.74 -17.92
CA ALA A 229 -0.53 -1.42 -18.25
C ALA A 229 0.27 -0.75 -19.38
N ALA A 230 1.56 -1.05 -19.51
CA ALA A 230 2.39 -0.54 -20.61
C ALA A 230 1.97 -1.11 -21.97
N TYR A 231 1.22 -2.21 -21.98
CA TYR A 231 0.60 -2.75 -23.18
C TYR A 231 -0.86 -2.28 -23.31
N THR A 232 -1.66 -2.43 -22.24
CA THR A 232 -3.13 -2.21 -22.28
C THR A 232 -3.55 -0.75 -22.22
N HIS A 233 -2.71 0.14 -21.70
CA HIS A 233 -2.99 1.58 -21.49
C HIS A 233 -1.79 2.44 -21.92
N ASN A 234 -1.05 2.01 -22.95
CA ASN A 234 0.21 2.64 -23.38
C ASN A 234 0.07 4.13 -23.76
N ASP A 235 -1.11 4.53 -24.21
CA ASP A 235 -1.47 5.90 -24.60
C ASP A 235 -1.81 6.79 -23.40
N ARG A 236 -1.97 6.22 -22.20
CA ARG A 236 -2.38 6.91 -20.98
C ARG A 236 -1.23 7.22 -20.01
N PHE A 237 -0.02 6.73 -20.29
CA PHE A 237 1.16 6.93 -19.46
C PHE A 237 2.35 7.46 -20.28
N LEU A 238 3.11 8.40 -19.73
CA LEU A 238 4.41 8.82 -20.28
C LEU A 238 5.48 7.71 -20.17
N GLY A 239 5.33 6.86 -19.17
CA GLY A 239 6.25 5.75 -18.92
C GLY A 239 5.77 4.92 -17.74
N LEU A 240 6.23 3.68 -17.68
CA LEU A 240 5.91 2.73 -16.62
C LEU A 240 7.17 2.07 -16.09
N ILE A 241 7.27 1.98 -14.77
CA ILE A 241 8.41 1.43 -14.05
C ILE A 241 7.97 0.12 -13.39
N SER A 242 8.59 -0.99 -13.78
CA SER A 242 8.54 -2.25 -13.03
C SER A 242 9.71 -2.30 -12.05
N HIS A 243 9.43 -2.05 -10.77
CA HIS A 243 10.43 -2.07 -9.71
C HIS A 243 10.39 -3.42 -8.98
N GLY A 244 11.27 -4.33 -9.42
CA GLY A 244 11.38 -5.66 -8.82
C GLY A 244 10.22 -6.61 -9.14
N GLY A 245 9.46 -6.35 -10.21
CA GLY A 245 8.36 -7.19 -10.64
C GLY A 245 8.76 -8.22 -11.70
N ALA A 246 8.22 -9.42 -11.58
CA ALA A 246 8.29 -10.42 -12.64
C ALA A 246 7.23 -10.15 -13.73
N ALA A 247 7.44 -10.66 -14.95
CA ALA A 247 6.52 -10.43 -16.07
C ALA A 247 6.06 -11.70 -16.80
N HIS A 248 6.71 -12.84 -16.57
CA HIS A 248 6.43 -14.06 -17.35
C HIS A 248 6.62 -15.33 -16.51
N HIS A 249 7.74 -16.04 -16.65
CA HIS A 249 7.96 -17.39 -16.10
C HIS A 249 7.80 -17.53 -14.57
N ALA A 250 7.86 -16.44 -13.81
CA ALA A 250 7.54 -16.47 -12.38
C ALA A 250 6.07 -16.81 -12.10
N PHE A 251 5.19 -16.67 -13.09
CA PHE A 251 3.77 -17.02 -12.97
C PHE A 251 3.43 -18.34 -13.69
N ASP A 252 4.41 -19.06 -14.22
CA ASP A 252 4.16 -20.38 -14.79
C ASP A 252 3.84 -21.38 -13.67
N PRO A 253 2.94 -22.37 -13.90
CA PRO A 253 2.58 -23.37 -12.89
C PRO A 253 3.81 -24.02 -12.24
N LYS A 254 4.82 -24.35 -13.05
CA LYS A 254 6.07 -24.96 -12.56
C LYS A 254 6.82 -24.07 -11.55
N TRP A 255 6.81 -22.75 -11.72
CA TRP A 255 7.46 -21.85 -10.77
C TRP A 255 6.62 -21.71 -9.50
N LEU A 256 5.30 -21.49 -9.65
CA LEU A 256 4.37 -21.33 -8.54
C LEU A 256 4.26 -22.58 -7.65
N GLU A 257 4.27 -23.77 -8.22
CA GLU A 257 4.31 -25.05 -7.47
C GLU A 257 5.57 -25.21 -6.60
N ASN A 258 6.61 -24.39 -6.83
CA ASN A 258 7.88 -24.44 -6.11
C ASN A 258 8.17 -23.15 -5.32
N ILE A 259 7.20 -22.23 -5.21
CA ILE A 259 7.40 -20.90 -4.59
C ILE A 259 7.74 -21.00 -3.09
N ASP A 260 7.12 -21.95 -2.40
CA ASP A 260 7.27 -22.22 -0.96
C ASP A 260 8.72 -22.59 -0.56
N TYR A 261 9.55 -22.99 -1.52
CA TYR A 261 10.92 -23.46 -1.27
C TYR A 261 11.99 -22.45 -1.73
N ARG A 262 11.61 -21.26 -2.20
CA ARG A 262 12.54 -20.32 -2.87
C ARG A 262 12.56 -18.91 -2.29
N GLU A 263 11.47 -18.16 -2.40
CA GLU A 263 11.50 -16.70 -2.17
C GLU A 263 10.58 -16.23 -1.03
N PHE A 264 9.52 -16.98 -0.71
CA PHE A 264 8.60 -16.62 0.37
C PHE A 264 8.79 -17.57 1.56
N ALA A 265 8.99 -17.02 2.75
CA ALA A 265 9.27 -17.76 3.97
C ALA A 265 8.02 -18.39 4.62
N HIS A 266 7.01 -18.73 3.80
CA HIS A 266 5.79 -19.40 4.24
C HIS A 266 5.13 -20.15 3.10
N ARG A 267 4.52 -21.29 3.44
CA ARG A 267 3.68 -22.08 2.55
C ARG A 267 2.35 -21.38 2.28
N GLN A 268 2.00 -21.14 1.01
CA GLN A 268 0.61 -20.79 0.66
C GLN A 268 -0.21 -22.09 0.68
N VAL A 269 -0.87 -22.39 1.80
CA VAL A 269 -1.76 -23.55 1.87
C VAL A 269 -3.05 -23.22 1.09
N PRO A 270 -3.52 -24.12 0.19
CA PRO A 270 -4.77 -23.93 -0.54
C PRO A 270 -6.00 -23.88 0.38
#